data_AF-A0A7K8D5I5-F1
#
_entry.id   AF-A0A7K8D5I5-F1
#
_cell.length_a   1.000
_cell.length_b   1.000
_cell.length_c   1.000
_cell.angle_alpha   90.00
_cell.angle_beta   90.00
_cell.angle_gamma   90.00
#
_symmetry.space_group_name_H-M   'P 1'
#
loop_
_entity.id
_entity.type
_entity.pdbx_description
1 polymer ?
#
loop_
_entity_poly.entity_id
_entity_poly.type
_entity_poly.pdbx_seq_one_letter_code
_entity_poly.pdbx_strand_id
1 'polypeptide(L)'
;CSSLAIGTTTGYRLFSLSSVEQLDQVHESNEIPDVYIVERLFSSSLVVVVSHAKPQQMNVYHFKKGTEICNYSYSSNILSIRLNRQRLVVCLEESIYIHNIKDMKLLKTILDTPPNTTGLCALSINHANSYLAYPGSATSGEIALYDGNTLKTACTIPAHDGPLAALTFNSTGSKLASASEKGTVIRVFSIPGGQKLYEFRRGMKRYVNISSLVFSMDSQFLCASSNTETVHIFKLEHLTDSRPEEPPTWSGYMGKMFQAATNYLPAQVSGMMSQDRAFATVRLNISGQRNICALSTIQKLPRLLVTTSDGHLYIYNLDPQDGGECVLIKNHSLLGSGKMEENKENDLQPPVPQSYAATVARQSTVPSTSTMPGYSEDGGALRGEVIPEHEFATGPVCLDDENEFPPVSI
;
A
#
# COMPACT_ATOMS: atom_id res chain seq x y z
N CYS A 1 9.36 0.45 5.36
CA CYS A 1 8.23 1.28 5.83
C CYS A 1 8.63 2.03 7.11
N SER A 2 8.42 3.35 7.19
CA SER A 2 8.82 4.20 8.33
C SER A 2 7.67 4.60 9.26
N SER A 3 6.42 4.55 8.77
CA SER A 3 5.23 5.05 9.49
C SER A 3 3.97 4.26 9.14
N LEU A 4 2.91 4.45 9.92
CA LEU A 4 1.59 3.86 9.71
C LEU A 4 0.54 4.97 9.72
N ALA A 5 -0.37 4.97 8.75
CA ALA A 5 -1.50 5.88 8.64
C ALA A 5 -2.80 5.06 8.70
N ILE A 6 -3.79 5.55 9.46
CA ILE A 6 -5.03 4.81 9.74
C ILE A 6 -6.23 5.73 9.56
N GLY A 7 -7.17 5.32 8.70
CA GLY A 7 -8.50 5.93 8.60
C GLY A 7 -9.45 5.38 9.68
N THR A 8 -10.29 6.24 10.25
CA THR A 8 -11.29 5.84 11.25
C THR A 8 -12.60 6.63 11.08
N THR A 9 -13.67 6.17 11.71
CA THR A 9 -14.95 6.90 11.78
C THR A 9 -14.82 8.25 12.52
N THR A 10 -13.86 8.40 13.44
CA THR A 10 -13.68 9.65 14.20
C THR A 10 -12.73 10.64 13.55
N GLY A 11 -11.88 10.20 12.61
CA GLY A 11 -10.72 10.97 12.18
C GLY A 11 -9.65 10.12 11.49
N TYR A 12 -8.40 10.59 11.52
CA TYR A 12 -7.24 9.79 11.11
C TYR A 12 -6.08 9.90 12.10
N ARG A 13 -5.26 8.84 12.16
CA ARG A 13 -4.07 8.76 13.03
C ARG A 13 -2.82 8.43 12.22
N LEU A 14 -1.70 9.03 12.61
CA LEU A 14 -0.37 8.76 12.06
C LEU A 14 0.56 8.28 13.17
N PHE A 15 1.32 7.23 12.91
CA PHE A 15 2.23 6.60 13.85
C PHE A 15 3.64 6.40 13.26
N SER A 16 4.65 6.34 14.11
CA SER A 16 6.02 5.96 13.76
C SER A 16 6.25 4.46 13.96
N LEU A 17 7.06 3.85 13.09
CA LEU A 17 7.46 2.44 13.17
C LEU A 17 8.97 2.30 13.48
N SER A 18 9.50 3.27 14.23
CA SER A 18 10.90 3.38 14.68
C SER A 18 11.31 2.33 15.71
N SER A 19 10.35 1.85 16.51
CA SER A 19 10.55 0.93 17.63
C SER A 19 9.61 -0.27 17.54
N VAL A 20 9.99 -1.38 18.18
CA VAL A 20 9.11 -2.55 18.34
C VAL A 20 8.26 -2.43 19.60
N GLU A 21 8.79 -1.81 20.66
CA GLU A 21 8.18 -1.84 22.00
C GLU A 21 7.10 -0.79 22.23
N GLN A 22 7.24 0.37 21.59
CA GLN A 22 6.36 1.53 21.67
C GLN A 22 6.07 2.03 20.26
N LEU A 23 4.88 2.60 20.06
CA LEU A 23 4.30 2.91 18.77
C LEU A 23 3.89 4.39 18.78
N ASP A 24 4.84 5.26 18.43
CA ASP A 24 4.73 6.70 18.70
C ASP A 24 3.66 7.36 17.82
N GLN A 25 2.61 7.92 18.43
CA GLN A 25 1.61 8.70 17.70
C GLN A 25 2.19 10.05 17.26
N VAL A 26 2.36 10.22 15.95
CA VAL A 26 2.94 11.40 15.31
C VAL A 26 1.91 12.51 15.14
N HIS A 27 0.66 12.14 14.86
CA HIS A 27 -0.47 13.06 14.72
C HIS A 27 -1.81 12.32 14.84
N GLU A 28 -2.84 13.04 15.23
CA GLU A 28 -4.24 12.64 15.20
C GLU A 28 -5.07 13.89 14.88
N SER A 29 -6.00 13.79 13.94
CA SER A 29 -7.02 14.82 13.71
C SER A 29 -8.40 14.16 13.60
N ASN A 30 -9.34 14.73 14.34
CA ASN A 30 -10.76 14.36 14.35
C ASN A 30 -11.63 15.47 13.73
N GLU A 31 -11.03 16.36 12.93
CA GLU A 31 -11.71 17.46 12.22
C GLU A 31 -12.54 16.95 11.04
N ILE A 32 -12.13 15.82 10.45
CA ILE A 32 -12.77 15.16 9.32
C ILE A 32 -13.15 13.74 9.79
N PRO A 33 -14.43 13.47 10.10
CA PRO A 33 -14.88 12.11 10.43
C PRO A 33 -14.95 11.22 9.19
N ASP A 34 -15.12 9.91 9.42
CA ASP A 34 -15.31 8.87 8.41
C ASP A 34 -14.25 8.86 7.29
N VAL A 35 -12.97 8.92 7.68
CA VAL A 35 -11.83 8.84 6.75
C VAL A 35 -11.62 7.40 6.29
N TYR A 36 -11.60 7.19 4.97
CA TYR A 36 -11.37 5.86 4.35
C TYR A 36 -10.16 5.81 3.41
N ILE A 37 -9.60 6.96 3.04
CA ILE A 37 -8.25 7.06 2.47
C ILE A 37 -7.49 8.10 3.28
N VAL A 38 -6.36 7.69 3.85
CA VAL A 38 -5.33 8.58 4.37
C VAL A 38 -3.99 8.14 3.80
N GLU A 39 -3.32 9.03 3.06
CA GLU A 39 -2.03 8.74 2.44
C GLU A 39 -1.02 9.84 2.80
N ARG A 40 0.11 9.45 3.40
CA ARG A 40 1.17 10.36 3.83
C ARG A 40 2.36 10.26 2.87
N LEU A 41 2.92 11.40 2.50
CA LEU A 41 4.15 11.42 1.69
C LEU A 41 5.36 11.11 2.60
N PHE A 42 5.71 9.82 2.71
CA PHE A 42 6.81 9.33 3.56
C PHE A 42 6.66 9.82 5.02
N SER A 43 7.73 10.21 5.73
CA SER A 43 7.66 10.85 7.05
C SER A 43 7.36 12.36 7.01
N SER A 44 7.11 12.94 5.84
CA SER A 44 6.84 14.38 5.71
C SER A 44 5.58 14.81 6.45
N SER A 45 5.33 16.13 6.48
CA SER A 45 4.13 16.71 7.09
C SER A 45 2.92 16.73 6.15
N LEU A 46 3.08 16.24 4.91
CA LEU A 46 2.05 16.25 3.87
C LEU A 46 1.21 14.97 3.94
N VAL A 47 -0.09 15.14 4.11
CA VAL A 47 -1.09 14.07 4.18
C VAL A 47 -2.23 14.39 3.22
N VAL A 48 -2.72 13.37 2.54
CA VAL A 48 -3.90 13.43 1.68
C VAL A 48 -5.02 12.62 2.33
N VAL A 49 -6.22 13.18 2.37
CA VAL A 49 -7.39 12.62 3.07
C VAL A 49 -8.61 12.58 2.13
N VAL A 50 -9.38 11.50 2.19
CA VAL A 50 -10.72 11.37 1.62
C VAL A 50 -11.65 10.73 2.65
N SER A 51 -12.86 11.28 2.81
CA SER A 51 -13.88 10.78 3.75
C SER A 51 -15.15 10.32 3.05
N HIS A 52 -15.90 9.42 3.69
CA HIS A 52 -17.18 8.92 3.16
C HIS A 52 -18.26 10.01 3.04
N ALA A 53 -18.11 11.13 3.75
CA ALA A 53 -18.97 12.30 3.57
C ALA A 53 -18.73 13.05 2.24
N LYS A 54 -17.54 12.90 1.65
CA LYS A 54 -17.16 13.52 0.36
C LYS A 54 -16.21 12.60 -0.45
N PRO A 55 -16.66 11.42 -0.91
CA PRO A 55 -15.79 10.42 -1.55
C PRO A 55 -15.19 10.87 -2.90
N GLN A 56 -15.64 12.01 -3.44
CA GLN A 56 -15.17 12.60 -4.70
C GLN A 56 -14.18 13.75 -4.48
N GLN A 57 -13.96 14.20 -3.24
CA GLN A 57 -13.07 15.31 -2.90
C GLN A 57 -11.79 14.78 -2.24
N MET A 58 -10.65 15.06 -2.86
CA MET A 58 -9.34 14.92 -2.25
C MET A 58 -9.00 16.21 -1.50
N ASN A 59 -8.70 16.13 -0.22
CA ASN A 59 -8.13 17.24 0.55
C ASN A 59 -6.66 16.95 0.88
N VAL A 60 -5.80 17.96 0.79
CA VAL A 60 -4.35 17.84 1.04
C VAL A 60 -3.94 18.79 2.15
N TYR A 61 -3.33 18.27 3.21
CA TYR A 61 -3.00 18.98 4.44
C TYR A 61 -1.50 18.98 4.75
N HIS A 62 -1.03 20.05 5.41
CA HIS A 62 0.27 20.10 6.06
C HIS A 62 0.08 20.04 7.59
N PHE A 63 -0.07 18.86 8.18
CA PHE A 63 -0.57 18.72 9.56
C PHE A 63 0.26 19.48 10.61
N LYS A 64 1.60 19.53 10.47
CA LYS A 64 2.47 20.34 11.37
C LYS A 64 2.29 21.86 11.28
N LYS A 65 1.52 22.37 10.32
CA LYS A 65 1.16 23.79 10.18
C LYS A 65 -0.32 24.05 10.50
N GLY A 66 -1.16 23.02 10.59
CA GLY A 66 -2.62 23.17 10.71
C GLY A 66 -3.31 23.74 9.46
N THR A 67 -2.69 23.63 8.28
CA THR A 67 -3.16 24.26 7.04
C THR A 67 -3.60 23.23 6.00
N GLU A 68 -4.77 23.44 5.40
CA GLU A 68 -5.11 22.85 4.10
C GLU A 68 -4.25 23.51 3.01
N ILE A 69 -3.62 22.70 2.16
CA ILE A 69 -2.83 23.16 1.00
C ILE A 69 -3.76 23.40 -0.20
N CYS A 70 -4.66 22.44 -0.45
CA CYS A 70 -5.63 22.49 -1.54
C CYS A 70 -6.65 21.35 -1.42
N ASN A 71 -7.76 21.49 -2.14
CA ASN A 71 -8.64 20.37 -2.48
C ASN A 71 -8.98 20.32 -3.97
N TYR A 72 -9.29 19.11 -4.43
CA TYR A 72 -9.69 18.78 -5.79
C TYR A 72 -10.92 17.89 -5.76
N SER A 73 -11.90 18.18 -6.60
CA SER A 73 -13.11 17.38 -6.78
C SER A 73 -13.08 16.70 -8.15
N TYR A 74 -13.30 15.39 -8.17
CA TYR A 74 -13.29 14.57 -9.38
C TYR A 74 -14.70 14.13 -9.79
N SER A 75 -14.84 13.59 -11.00
CA SER A 75 -16.13 13.20 -11.59
C SER A 75 -16.81 11.98 -10.95
N SER A 76 -16.06 11.13 -10.25
CA SER A 76 -16.59 10.00 -9.49
C SER A 76 -15.75 9.72 -8.23
N ASN A 77 -16.12 8.69 -7.48
CA ASN A 77 -15.51 8.40 -6.17
C ASN A 77 -14.03 8.02 -6.32
N ILE A 78 -13.19 8.57 -5.46
CA ILE A 78 -11.77 8.23 -5.37
C ILE A 78 -11.66 6.84 -4.76
N LEU A 79 -11.06 5.91 -5.51
CA LEU A 79 -10.90 4.52 -5.11
C LEU A 79 -9.52 4.26 -4.50
N SER A 80 -8.48 4.96 -4.97
CA SER A 80 -7.17 4.99 -4.32
C SER A 80 -6.37 6.26 -4.64
N ILE A 81 -5.40 6.58 -3.79
CA ILE A 81 -4.41 7.63 -3.99
C ILE A 81 -3.03 7.00 -3.80
N ARG A 82 -2.02 7.42 -4.56
CA ARG A 82 -0.62 7.00 -4.40
C ARG A 82 0.34 8.18 -4.54
N LEU A 83 1.39 8.19 -3.73
CA LEU A 83 2.32 9.33 -3.57
C LEU A 83 3.78 8.88 -3.76
N ASN A 84 4.58 9.70 -4.45
CA ASN A 84 6.04 9.65 -4.37
C ASN A 84 6.63 11.08 -4.36
N ARG A 85 7.96 11.23 -4.29
CA ARG A 85 8.64 12.55 -4.18
C ARG A 85 8.49 13.46 -5.41
N GLN A 86 7.77 13.02 -6.45
CA GLN A 86 7.57 13.73 -7.73
C GLN A 86 6.11 13.73 -8.24
N ARG A 87 5.26 12.80 -7.79
CA ARG A 87 3.89 12.60 -8.29
C ARG A 87 2.88 12.30 -7.18
N LEU A 88 1.68 12.82 -7.38
CA LEU A 88 0.45 12.39 -6.71
C LEU A 88 -0.46 11.79 -7.77
N VAL A 89 -0.93 10.56 -7.55
CA VAL A 89 -1.81 9.83 -8.47
C VAL A 89 -3.14 9.57 -7.76
N VAL A 90 -4.25 9.89 -8.41
CA VAL A 90 -5.62 9.60 -7.95
C VAL A 90 -6.26 8.62 -8.92
N CYS A 91 -6.75 7.49 -8.44
CA CYS A 91 -7.43 6.46 -9.23
C CYS A 91 -8.94 6.53 -9.00
N LEU A 92 -9.69 6.72 -10.07
CA LEU A 92 -11.12 6.50 -10.15
C LEU A 92 -11.37 5.11 -10.81
N GLU A 93 -12.62 4.78 -11.11
CA GLU A 93 -12.99 3.51 -11.74
C GLU A 93 -12.53 3.40 -13.21
N GLU A 94 -12.72 4.46 -14.01
CA GLU A 94 -12.42 4.47 -15.47
C GLU A 94 -11.41 5.57 -15.88
N SER A 95 -10.75 6.20 -14.90
CA SER A 95 -9.73 7.22 -15.16
C SER A 95 -8.69 7.35 -14.04
N ILE A 96 -7.50 7.86 -14.40
CA ILE A 96 -6.39 8.09 -13.46
C ILE A 96 -5.82 9.51 -13.67
N TYR A 97 -5.71 10.28 -12.60
CA TYR A 97 -5.24 11.66 -12.61
C TYR A 97 -3.85 11.77 -11.99
N ILE A 98 -2.90 12.28 -12.75
CA ILE A 98 -1.48 12.42 -12.37
C ILE A 98 -1.16 13.89 -12.15
N HIS A 99 -0.81 14.24 -10.91
CA HIS A 99 -0.47 15.58 -10.46
C HIS A 99 1.01 15.68 -10.07
N ASN A 100 1.57 16.88 -10.12
CA ASN A 100 2.89 17.19 -9.58
C ASN A 100 2.79 17.41 -8.06
N ILE A 101 3.54 16.66 -7.26
CA ILE A 101 3.50 16.79 -5.78
C ILE A 101 4.06 18.14 -5.28
N LYS A 102 4.84 18.87 -6.11
CA LYS A 102 5.52 20.10 -5.68
C LYS A 102 4.67 21.38 -5.79
N ASP A 103 3.69 21.40 -6.70
CA ASP A 103 2.77 22.54 -6.91
C ASP A 103 1.29 22.14 -6.98
N MET A 104 0.99 20.85 -6.75
CA MET A 104 -0.32 20.20 -6.83
C MET A 104 -1.04 20.28 -8.18
N LYS A 105 -0.38 20.78 -9.24
CA LYS A 105 -1.02 20.92 -10.55
C LYS A 105 -1.24 19.55 -11.20
N LEU A 106 -2.43 19.37 -11.78
CA LEU A 106 -2.71 18.28 -12.70
C LEU A 106 -1.75 18.37 -13.89
N LEU A 107 -1.01 17.29 -14.15
CA LEU A 107 -0.11 17.17 -15.30
C LEU A 107 -0.77 16.40 -16.45
N LYS A 108 -1.56 15.37 -16.11
CA LYS A 108 -2.15 14.47 -17.09
C LYS A 108 -3.32 13.68 -16.49
N THR A 109 -4.44 13.64 -17.22
CA THR A 109 -5.47 12.61 -17.04
C THR A 109 -5.25 11.48 -18.06
N ILE A 110 -5.30 10.24 -17.57
CA ILE A 110 -5.51 9.03 -18.36
C ILE A 110 -7.01 8.74 -18.30
N LEU A 111 -7.67 8.80 -19.45
CA LEU A 111 -9.09 8.49 -19.62
C LEU A 111 -9.25 7.09 -20.21
N ASP A 112 -10.48 6.60 -20.25
CA ASP A 112 -10.88 5.33 -20.88
C ASP A 112 -10.09 4.12 -20.36
N THR A 113 -9.74 4.11 -19.07
CA THR A 113 -9.08 2.94 -18.46
C THR A 113 -10.12 1.83 -18.24
N PRO A 114 -9.75 0.54 -18.38
CA PRO A 114 -10.64 -0.57 -18.07
C PRO A 114 -11.23 -0.45 -16.65
N PRO A 115 -12.53 -0.77 -16.44
CA PRO A 115 -13.18 -0.59 -15.13
C PRO A 115 -12.41 -1.23 -13.96
N ASN A 116 -11.96 -0.37 -13.06
CA ASN A 116 -11.09 -0.69 -11.94
C ASN A 116 -11.82 -0.46 -10.61
N THR A 117 -12.89 -1.21 -10.38
CA THR A 117 -13.79 -1.11 -9.21
C THR A 117 -13.11 -1.22 -7.84
N THR A 118 -11.87 -1.74 -7.79
CA THR A 118 -11.06 -1.87 -6.57
C THR A 118 -10.07 -0.74 -6.37
N GLY A 119 -9.93 0.18 -7.33
CA GLY A 119 -8.89 1.23 -7.33
C GLY A 119 -7.47 0.68 -7.39
N LEU A 120 -7.27 -0.52 -7.95
CA LEU A 120 -5.97 -1.19 -7.97
C LEU A 120 -4.97 -0.39 -8.83
N CYS A 121 -4.05 0.30 -8.17
CA CYS A 121 -2.87 0.87 -8.81
C CYS A 121 -1.66 0.84 -7.87
N ALA A 122 -0.47 0.77 -8.47
CA ALA A 122 0.81 0.88 -7.79
C ALA A 122 1.63 2.02 -8.42
N LEU A 123 2.28 2.83 -7.59
CA LEU A 123 3.23 3.86 -8.01
C LEU A 123 4.60 3.50 -7.45
N SER A 124 5.64 3.57 -8.28
CA SER A 124 7.03 3.41 -7.85
C SER A 124 7.41 4.53 -6.88
N ILE A 125 7.98 4.17 -5.73
CA ILE A 125 8.42 5.15 -4.72
C ILE A 125 9.68 5.91 -5.15
N ASN A 126 10.49 5.32 -6.03
CA ASN A 126 11.67 5.94 -6.60
C ASN A 126 11.24 7.00 -7.62
N HIS A 127 11.55 8.27 -7.34
CA HIS A 127 11.20 9.40 -8.19
C HIS A 127 11.91 9.38 -9.54
N ALA A 128 13.14 8.85 -9.61
CA ALA A 128 13.88 8.71 -10.88
C ALA A 128 13.24 7.66 -11.80
N ASN A 129 12.74 6.56 -11.22
CA ASN A 129 12.01 5.49 -11.91
C ASN A 129 10.51 5.54 -11.56
N SER A 130 9.86 6.70 -11.74
CA SER A 130 8.47 6.96 -11.31
C SER A 130 7.41 6.30 -12.21
N TYR A 131 7.48 4.98 -12.36
CA TYR A 131 6.48 4.19 -13.08
C TYR A 131 5.18 4.01 -12.28
N LEU A 132 4.07 4.01 -12.99
CA LEU A 132 2.71 3.72 -12.53
C LEU A 132 2.25 2.42 -13.21
N ALA A 133 1.64 1.52 -12.45
CA ALA A 133 1.09 0.26 -12.93
C ALA A 133 -0.39 0.12 -12.51
N TYR A 134 -1.25 -0.25 -13.45
CA TYR A 134 -2.69 -0.44 -13.27
C TYR A 134 -3.22 -1.54 -14.21
N PRO A 135 -4.44 -2.06 -14.03
CA PRO A 135 -5.05 -3.02 -14.94
C PRO A 135 -5.15 -2.49 -16.38
N GLY A 136 -4.53 -3.22 -17.31
CA GLY A 136 -4.67 -3.00 -18.76
C GLY A 136 -5.91 -3.69 -19.36
N SER A 137 -6.63 -4.48 -18.57
CA SER A 137 -7.89 -5.14 -18.92
C SER A 137 -8.73 -5.42 -17.68
N ALA A 138 -10.05 -5.47 -17.83
CA ALA A 138 -10.99 -5.85 -16.78
C ALA A 138 -11.27 -7.36 -16.72
N THR A 139 -10.81 -8.15 -17.71
CA THR A 139 -11.10 -9.60 -17.83
C THR A 139 -9.85 -10.47 -17.93
N SER A 140 -8.74 -9.93 -18.42
CA SER A 140 -7.41 -10.55 -18.45
C SER A 140 -6.48 -9.88 -17.44
N GLY A 141 -5.46 -10.59 -16.97
CA GLY A 141 -4.48 -10.09 -16.01
C GLY A 141 -3.37 -9.30 -16.68
N GLU A 142 -3.74 -8.36 -17.54
CA GLU A 142 -2.82 -7.46 -18.22
C GLU A 142 -2.51 -6.25 -17.34
N ILE A 143 -1.25 -5.83 -17.32
CA ILE A 143 -0.79 -4.65 -16.59
C ILE A 143 -0.43 -3.59 -17.63
N ALA A 144 -1.09 -2.43 -17.57
CA ALA A 144 -0.62 -1.24 -18.26
C ALA A 144 0.49 -0.59 -17.43
N LEU A 145 1.68 -0.41 -18.03
CA LEU A 145 2.79 0.29 -17.42
C LEU A 145 2.90 1.70 -18.03
N TYR A 146 2.87 2.72 -17.19
CA TYR A 146 2.92 4.12 -17.57
C TYR A 146 4.10 4.82 -16.90
N ASP A 147 4.86 5.60 -17.66
CA ASP A 147 5.98 6.39 -17.17
C ASP A 147 5.46 7.75 -16.67
N GLY A 148 5.46 7.94 -15.35
CA GLY A 148 5.06 9.20 -14.72
C GLY A 148 6.05 10.35 -14.94
N ASN A 149 7.27 10.08 -15.39
CA ASN A 149 8.28 11.09 -15.68
C ASN A 149 8.16 11.61 -17.11
N THR A 150 8.04 10.74 -18.11
CA THR A 150 7.82 11.17 -19.52
C THR A 150 6.35 11.36 -19.90
N LEU A 151 5.41 10.98 -19.02
CA LEU A 151 3.95 11.05 -19.21
C LEU A 151 3.49 10.28 -20.47
N LYS A 152 3.96 9.04 -20.61
CA LYS A 152 3.69 8.14 -21.74
C LYS A 152 3.51 6.69 -21.28
N THR A 153 2.72 5.92 -22.02
CA THR A 153 2.67 4.47 -21.85
C THR A 153 4.02 3.86 -22.19
N ALA A 154 4.56 3.02 -21.31
CA ALA A 154 5.86 2.38 -21.47
C ALA A 154 5.75 1.00 -22.11
N CYS A 155 4.86 0.13 -21.59
CA CYS A 155 4.55 -1.18 -22.15
C CYS A 155 3.24 -1.74 -21.57
N THR A 156 2.77 -2.88 -22.11
CA THR A 156 1.73 -3.71 -21.50
C THR A 156 2.31 -5.08 -21.19
N ILE A 157 2.07 -5.59 -19.98
CA ILE A 157 2.61 -6.87 -19.50
C ILE A 157 1.44 -7.88 -19.36
N PRO A 158 1.37 -8.94 -20.18
CA PRO A 158 0.37 -10.00 -20.02
C PRO A 158 0.77 -10.91 -18.84
N ALA A 159 0.37 -10.52 -17.63
CA ALA A 159 0.88 -11.13 -16.41
C ALA A 159 0.10 -12.38 -15.96
N HIS A 160 -1.23 -12.40 -16.12
CA HIS A 160 -2.09 -13.54 -15.73
C HIS A 160 -3.28 -13.72 -16.70
N ASP A 161 -3.80 -14.94 -16.79
CA ASP A 161 -4.98 -15.31 -17.59
C ASP A 161 -6.33 -15.03 -16.88
N GLY A 162 -6.41 -13.94 -16.11
CA GLY A 162 -7.59 -13.47 -15.39
C GLY A 162 -7.27 -12.26 -14.51
N PRO A 163 -8.28 -11.52 -14.01
CA PRO A 163 -8.11 -10.16 -13.46
C PRO A 163 -7.08 -10.06 -12.33
N LEU A 164 -6.48 -8.87 -12.21
CA LEU A 164 -5.46 -8.57 -11.21
C LEU A 164 -6.10 -8.28 -9.84
N ALA A 165 -5.54 -8.85 -8.78
CA ALA A 165 -5.92 -8.59 -7.40
C ALA A 165 -4.89 -7.73 -6.64
N ALA A 166 -3.61 -7.81 -7.03
CA ALA A 166 -2.55 -7.05 -6.38
C ALA A 166 -1.42 -6.66 -7.35
N LEU A 167 -0.86 -5.48 -7.13
CA LEU A 167 0.30 -4.89 -7.83
C LEU A 167 1.19 -4.19 -6.81
N THR A 168 2.51 -4.33 -6.93
CA THR A 168 3.47 -3.60 -6.08
C THR A 168 4.82 -3.45 -6.79
N PHE A 169 5.44 -2.26 -6.70
CA PHE A 169 6.80 -2.05 -7.19
C PHE A 169 7.81 -2.37 -6.08
N ASN A 170 9.03 -2.77 -6.47
CA ASN A 170 10.15 -2.77 -5.55
C ASN A 170 10.65 -1.33 -5.31
N SER A 171 11.48 -1.17 -4.28
CA SER A 171 12.02 0.12 -3.84
C SER A 171 12.69 0.95 -4.93
N THR A 172 13.42 0.31 -5.84
CA THR A 172 14.15 0.97 -6.94
C THR A 172 13.29 1.23 -8.18
N GLY A 173 12.04 0.76 -8.23
CA GLY A 173 11.17 0.86 -9.42
C GLY A 173 11.59 -0.02 -10.60
N SER A 174 12.49 -0.99 -10.41
CA SER A 174 13.02 -1.86 -11.48
C SER A 174 12.44 -3.28 -11.49
N LYS A 175 11.62 -3.63 -10.50
CA LYS A 175 10.79 -4.84 -10.47
C LYS A 175 9.35 -4.49 -10.10
N LEU A 176 8.39 -5.20 -10.70
CA LEU A 176 6.96 -5.15 -10.35
C LEU A 176 6.49 -6.57 -10.01
N ALA A 177 5.84 -6.76 -8.86
CA ALA A 177 5.17 -8.01 -8.52
C ALA A 177 3.65 -7.88 -8.74
N SER A 178 3.02 -8.97 -9.17
CA SER A 178 1.57 -9.04 -9.39
C SER A 178 0.97 -10.40 -9.04
N ALA A 179 -0.31 -10.38 -8.65
CA ALA A 179 -1.13 -11.57 -8.49
C ALA A 179 -2.53 -11.35 -9.10
N SER A 180 -3.12 -12.41 -9.62
CA SER A 180 -4.52 -12.43 -10.08
C SER A 180 -5.49 -12.86 -8.97
N GLU A 181 -6.79 -12.63 -9.16
CA GLU A 181 -7.87 -13.05 -8.25
C GLU A 181 -7.88 -14.56 -7.95
N LYS A 182 -7.27 -15.38 -8.81
CA LYS A 182 -7.07 -16.82 -8.57
C LYS A 182 -6.14 -17.07 -7.36
N GLY A 183 -5.22 -16.14 -7.05
CA GLY A 183 -4.33 -16.19 -5.88
C GLY A 183 -3.39 -17.40 -5.78
N THR A 184 -3.18 -18.14 -6.88
CA THR A 184 -2.37 -19.37 -6.92
C THR A 184 -0.89 -19.10 -7.14
N VAL A 185 -0.58 -18.14 -8.02
CA VAL A 185 0.76 -17.74 -8.43
C VAL A 185 0.96 -16.24 -8.26
N ILE A 186 2.18 -15.87 -7.88
CA ILE A 186 2.64 -14.48 -7.79
C ILE A 186 3.80 -14.36 -8.76
N ARG A 187 3.74 -13.38 -9.66
CA ARG A 187 4.75 -13.18 -10.71
C ARG A 187 5.49 -11.88 -10.50
N VAL A 188 6.77 -11.86 -10.83
CA VAL A 188 7.63 -10.67 -10.76
C VAL A 188 8.23 -10.40 -12.12
N PHE A 189 8.19 -9.15 -12.55
CA PHE A 189 8.61 -8.69 -13.87
C PHE A 189 9.70 -7.62 -13.75
N SER A 190 10.60 -7.54 -14.72
CA SER A 190 11.53 -6.43 -14.88
C SER A 190 10.81 -5.19 -15.40
N ILE A 191 11.27 -4.01 -14.98
CA ILE A 191 10.67 -2.71 -15.33
C ILE A 191 11.78 -1.80 -15.89
N PRO A 192 11.56 -1.11 -17.03
CA PRO A 192 10.34 -1.12 -17.87
C PRO A 192 10.21 -2.32 -18.82
N GLY A 193 11.19 -3.24 -18.84
CA GLY A 193 11.31 -4.28 -19.89
C GLY A 193 10.22 -5.36 -19.96
N GLY A 194 9.36 -5.49 -18.94
CA GLY A 194 8.20 -6.39 -18.93
C GLY A 194 8.51 -7.89 -18.85
N GLN A 195 9.79 -8.29 -18.75
CA GLN A 195 10.18 -9.70 -18.78
C GLN A 195 9.92 -10.36 -17.42
N LYS A 196 9.27 -11.53 -17.39
CA LYS A 196 9.02 -12.28 -16.16
C LYS A 196 10.34 -12.81 -15.58
N LEU A 197 10.71 -12.34 -14.40
CA LEU A 197 11.90 -12.74 -13.65
C LEU A 197 11.63 -13.92 -12.70
N TYR A 198 10.49 -13.92 -12.01
CA TYR A 198 10.14 -14.93 -11.00
C TYR A 198 8.66 -15.33 -11.08
N GLU A 199 8.36 -16.57 -10.69
CA GLU A 199 6.99 -17.08 -10.54
C GLU A 199 6.90 -17.98 -9.30
N PHE A 200 6.31 -17.45 -8.22
CA PHE A 200 6.17 -18.13 -6.94
C PHE A 200 4.81 -18.79 -6.80
N ARG A 201 4.77 -20.01 -6.25
CA ARG A 201 3.54 -20.80 -6.11
C ARG A 201 3.08 -20.85 -4.66
N ARG A 202 2.17 -19.94 -4.30
CA ARG A 202 1.72 -19.70 -2.91
C ARG A 202 0.96 -20.89 -2.30
N GLY A 203 0.33 -21.76 -3.12
CA GLY A 203 -0.30 -22.98 -2.62
C GLY A 203 -0.65 -24.00 -3.69
N MET A 204 -0.81 -25.27 -3.30
CA MET A 204 -0.90 -26.40 -4.25
C MET A 204 -2.21 -26.47 -5.07
N LYS A 205 -3.34 -25.93 -4.56
CA LYS A 205 -4.63 -25.92 -5.32
C LYS A 205 -5.70 -24.92 -4.85
N ARG A 206 -5.63 -24.36 -3.63
CA ARG A 206 -6.68 -23.48 -3.07
C ARG A 206 -6.55 -22.04 -3.62
N TYR A 207 -7.59 -21.52 -4.28
CA TYR A 207 -7.70 -20.10 -4.61
C TYR A 207 -7.84 -19.25 -3.33
N VAL A 208 -7.27 -18.04 -3.33
CA VAL A 208 -7.37 -17.08 -2.21
C VAL A 208 -7.46 -15.66 -2.75
N ASN A 209 -8.06 -14.76 -1.97
CA ASN A 209 -7.94 -13.33 -2.24
C ASN A 209 -6.60 -12.84 -1.65
N ILE A 210 -5.73 -12.29 -2.50
CA ILE A 210 -4.43 -11.72 -2.10
C ILE A 210 -4.66 -10.30 -1.58
N SER A 211 -4.38 -10.07 -0.30
CA SER A 211 -4.70 -8.80 0.38
C SER A 211 -3.55 -7.78 0.29
N SER A 212 -2.31 -8.24 0.15
CA SER A 212 -1.14 -7.38 0.03
C SER A 212 0.04 -8.10 -0.63
N LEU A 213 0.83 -7.36 -1.42
CA LEU A 213 2.15 -7.75 -1.90
C LEU A 213 3.12 -6.62 -1.54
N VAL A 214 4.25 -6.94 -0.89
CA VAL A 214 5.30 -5.95 -0.56
C VAL A 214 6.70 -6.55 -0.65
N PHE A 215 7.60 -5.87 -1.37
CA PHE A 215 9.03 -6.18 -1.38
C PHE A 215 9.73 -5.74 -0.09
N SER A 216 10.81 -6.42 0.29
CA SER A 216 11.80 -5.85 1.22
C SER A 216 12.56 -4.69 0.58
N MET A 217 13.18 -3.86 1.40
CA MET A 217 13.83 -2.64 0.92
C MET A 217 15.06 -2.88 0.04
N ASP A 218 15.84 -3.90 0.38
CA ASP A 218 16.94 -4.47 -0.42
C ASP A 218 16.46 -5.23 -1.67
N SER A 219 15.15 -5.43 -1.83
CA SER A 219 14.53 -6.25 -2.88
C SER A 219 15.00 -7.72 -2.92
N GLN A 220 15.45 -8.27 -1.79
CA GLN A 220 15.79 -9.69 -1.61
C GLN A 220 14.60 -10.58 -1.24
N PHE A 221 13.49 -10.00 -0.76
CA PHE A 221 12.30 -10.74 -0.34
C PHE A 221 11.02 -10.13 -0.92
N LEU A 222 10.00 -10.97 -1.11
CA LEU A 222 8.64 -10.57 -1.47
C LEU A 222 7.66 -11.20 -0.48
N CYS A 223 6.99 -10.38 0.31
CA CYS A 223 5.89 -10.79 1.17
C CYS A 223 4.58 -10.79 0.38
N ALA A 224 3.74 -11.81 0.62
CA ALA A 224 2.39 -11.93 0.10
C ALA A 224 1.41 -12.39 1.18
N SER A 225 0.36 -11.60 1.40
CA SER A 225 -0.68 -11.87 2.39
C SER A 225 -2.04 -12.12 1.72
N SER A 226 -2.99 -12.70 2.46
CA SER A 226 -4.25 -13.17 1.89
C SER A 226 -5.36 -13.26 2.93
N ASN A 227 -6.57 -13.63 2.50
CA ASN A 227 -7.66 -14.00 3.40
C ASN A 227 -7.46 -15.34 4.16
N THR A 228 -6.29 -15.98 4.03
CA THR A 228 -5.92 -17.17 4.82
C THR A 228 -4.94 -16.81 5.94
N GLU A 229 -4.92 -17.63 7.00
CA GLU A 229 -4.06 -17.51 8.18
C GLU A 229 -2.55 -17.48 7.87
N THR A 230 -2.12 -17.79 6.65
CA THR A 230 -0.70 -17.88 6.27
C THR A 230 -0.26 -16.72 5.40
N VAL A 231 0.64 -15.88 5.93
CA VAL A 231 1.45 -14.95 5.14
C VAL A 231 2.69 -15.69 4.63
N HIS A 232 3.06 -15.46 3.38
CA HIS A 232 4.19 -16.10 2.72
C HIS A 232 5.26 -15.08 2.37
N ILE A 233 6.53 -15.40 2.63
CA ILE A 233 7.69 -14.59 2.26
C ILE A 233 8.55 -15.43 1.31
N PHE A 234 8.76 -14.93 0.09
CA PHE A 234 9.58 -15.57 -0.93
C PHE A 234 10.94 -14.87 -1.01
N LYS A 235 12.02 -15.63 -1.24
CA LYS A 235 13.37 -15.09 -1.46
C LYS A 235 13.58 -14.88 -2.97
N LEU A 236 14.09 -13.72 -3.34
CA LEU A 236 14.35 -13.30 -4.72
C LEU A 236 15.81 -13.62 -5.05
N GLU A 237 16.11 -14.92 -5.17
CA GLU A 237 17.46 -15.40 -5.45
C GLU A 237 17.95 -14.91 -6.81
N HIS A 238 19.15 -14.35 -6.87
CA HIS A 238 19.71 -13.86 -8.12
C HIS A 238 19.92 -15.03 -9.09
N LEU A 239 19.18 -15.03 -10.20
CA LEU A 239 19.40 -15.89 -11.36
C LEU A 239 20.67 -15.45 -12.11
N THR A 240 21.82 -15.55 -11.45
CA THR A 240 23.13 -15.52 -12.09
C THR A 240 23.46 -16.92 -12.59
N ASP A 241 23.16 -17.17 -13.87
CA ASP A 241 23.85 -18.23 -14.60
C ASP A 241 25.38 -18.02 -14.51
N SER A 242 26.13 -19.12 -14.53
CA SER A 242 27.57 -19.25 -14.21
C SER A 242 27.95 -19.11 -12.73
N ARG A 243 27.96 -20.25 -12.03
CA ARG A 243 29.05 -20.53 -11.07
C ARG A 243 30.28 -20.95 -11.86
N PRO A 244 31.49 -20.46 -11.56
CA PRO A 244 32.73 -21.05 -12.07
C PRO A 244 32.85 -22.53 -11.64
N GLU A 245 33.44 -23.38 -12.48
CA GLU A 245 33.71 -24.77 -12.10
C GLU A 245 34.84 -24.86 -11.07
N GLU A 246 34.51 -25.21 -9.84
CA GLU A 246 35.50 -25.66 -8.86
C GLU A 246 36.01 -27.08 -9.21
N PRO A 247 37.28 -27.40 -8.94
CA PRO A 247 37.86 -28.69 -9.31
C PRO A 247 37.17 -29.87 -8.58
N PRO A 248 37.01 -31.03 -9.25
CA PRO A 248 36.11 -32.08 -8.80
C PRO A 248 36.61 -32.83 -7.56
N THR A 249 36.07 -32.47 -6.40
CA THR A 249 36.14 -33.27 -5.17
C THR A 249 35.23 -34.50 -5.25
N TRP A 250 35.50 -35.52 -4.43
CA TRP A 250 34.75 -36.79 -4.40
C TRP A 250 33.25 -36.59 -4.11
N SER A 251 32.90 -35.60 -3.30
CA SER A 251 31.52 -35.13 -3.06
C SER A 251 30.82 -34.68 -4.35
N GLY A 252 31.53 -34.01 -5.26
CA GLY A 252 31.02 -33.63 -6.57
C GLY A 252 30.73 -34.82 -7.49
N TYR A 253 31.43 -35.94 -7.32
CA TYR A 253 31.15 -37.18 -8.07
C TYR A 253 29.86 -37.85 -7.58
N MET A 254 29.64 -37.89 -6.25
CA MET A 254 28.36 -38.29 -5.63
C MET A 254 27.21 -37.39 -6.10
N GLY A 255 27.43 -36.07 -6.11
CA GLY A 255 26.46 -35.09 -6.62
C GLY A 255 26.10 -35.32 -8.09
N LYS A 256 27.11 -35.51 -8.97
CA LYS A 256 26.89 -35.82 -10.39
C LYS A 256 26.16 -37.16 -10.60
N MET A 257 26.38 -38.16 -9.74
CA MET A 257 25.65 -39.43 -9.79
C MET A 257 24.18 -39.28 -9.38
N PHE A 258 23.88 -38.47 -8.36
CA PHE A 258 22.50 -38.09 -8.01
C PHE A 258 21.82 -37.28 -9.13
N GLN A 259 22.55 -36.35 -9.75
CA GLN A 259 22.06 -35.50 -10.83
C GLN A 259 21.81 -36.28 -12.13
N ALA A 260 22.63 -37.30 -12.41
CA ALA A 260 22.39 -38.25 -13.48
C ALA A 260 21.12 -39.10 -13.24
N ALA A 261 20.85 -39.48 -11.98
CA ALA A 261 19.62 -40.19 -11.62
C ALA A 261 18.37 -39.31 -11.81
N THR A 262 18.43 -38.00 -11.53
CA THR A 262 17.30 -37.09 -11.80
C THR A 262 16.98 -36.92 -13.29
N ASN A 263 17.93 -37.15 -14.21
CA ASN A 263 17.68 -37.15 -15.64
C ASN A 263 16.85 -38.37 -16.14
N TYR A 264 16.64 -39.38 -15.29
CA TYR A 264 15.71 -40.50 -15.56
C TYR A 264 14.31 -40.28 -14.98
N LEU A 265 14.06 -39.15 -14.30
CA LEU A 265 12.70 -38.76 -13.90
C LEU A 265 11.96 -38.13 -15.10
N PRO A 266 10.66 -38.39 -15.29
CA PRO A 266 9.88 -37.69 -16.31
C PRO A 266 9.93 -36.17 -16.10
N ALA A 267 9.98 -35.39 -17.18
CA ALA A 267 10.09 -33.91 -17.10
C ALA A 267 8.99 -33.26 -16.25
N GLN A 268 7.79 -33.86 -16.20
CA GLN A 268 6.67 -33.46 -15.34
C GLN A 268 6.98 -33.57 -13.83
N VAL A 269 7.89 -34.45 -13.42
CA VAL A 269 8.28 -34.69 -12.02
C VAL A 269 9.44 -33.79 -11.60
N SER A 270 10.42 -33.54 -12.49
CA SER A 270 11.52 -32.60 -12.21
C SER A 270 10.96 -31.19 -11.94
N GLY A 271 9.98 -30.73 -12.73
CA GLY A 271 9.24 -29.47 -12.49
C GLY A 271 8.29 -29.46 -11.29
N MET A 272 8.23 -30.54 -10.49
CA MET A 272 7.50 -30.60 -9.21
C MET A 272 8.41 -30.57 -7.98
N MET A 273 9.68 -30.98 -8.11
CA MET A 273 10.56 -31.22 -6.95
C MET A 273 11.29 -29.96 -6.44
N SER A 274 11.31 -28.88 -7.22
CA SER A 274 11.75 -27.53 -6.80
C SER A 274 10.67 -26.46 -7.05
N GLN A 275 9.41 -26.76 -6.71
CA GLN A 275 8.39 -25.70 -6.60
C GLN A 275 8.59 -24.97 -5.29
N ASP A 276 9.30 -23.85 -5.35
CA ASP A 276 9.80 -23.12 -4.18
C ASP A 276 8.71 -22.85 -3.15
N ARG A 277 8.89 -23.49 -1.99
CA ARG A 277 8.13 -23.18 -0.78
C ARG A 277 8.50 -21.76 -0.36
N ALA A 278 7.56 -21.06 0.27
CA ALA A 278 7.87 -19.77 0.86
C ALA A 278 9.06 -19.92 1.82
N PHE A 279 10.11 -19.12 1.58
CA PHE A 279 11.36 -19.09 2.35
C PHE A 279 11.08 -18.89 3.84
N ALA A 280 10.13 -18.02 4.15
CA ALA A 280 9.55 -17.90 5.47
C ALA A 280 8.02 -17.83 5.41
N THR A 281 7.37 -18.23 6.49
CA THR A 281 5.90 -18.22 6.64
C THR A 281 5.50 -17.68 7.99
N VAL A 282 4.34 -17.02 8.06
CA VAL A 282 3.80 -16.49 9.30
C VAL A 282 2.37 -16.97 9.47
N ARG A 283 2.05 -17.50 10.66
CA ARG A 283 0.68 -17.78 11.06
C ARG A 283 0.07 -16.57 11.77
N LEU A 284 -1.05 -16.11 11.25
CA LEU A 284 -1.94 -15.17 11.91
C LEU A 284 -2.93 -15.98 12.75
N ASN A 285 -3.17 -15.56 14.00
CA ASN A 285 -4.17 -16.19 14.87
C ASN A 285 -5.62 -15.79 14.50
N ILE A 286 -5.82 -15.24 13.30
CA ILE A 286 -7.04 -14.65 12.78
C ILE A 286 -7.18 -15.07 11.32
N SER A 287 -8.39 -15.49 10.92
CA SER A 287 -8.73 -15.88 9.55
C SER A 287 -9.81 -14.95 8.98
N GLY A 288 -9.90 -14.86 7.64
CA GLY A 288 -10.96 -14.11 6.94
C GLY A 288 -10.88 -12.58 6.98
N GLN A 289 -10.20 -11.97 7.96
CA GLN A 289 -10.00 -10.51 8.00
C GLN A 289 -9.09 -10.00 6.86
N ARG A 290 -9.33 -8.75 6.43
CA ARG A 290 -8.38 -8.04 5.55
C ARG A 290 -7.14 -7.66 6.35
N ASN A 291 -5.98 -7.81 5.72
CA ASN A 291 -4.69 -7.55 6.33
C ASN A 291 -3.72 -6.95 5.30
N ILE A 292 -2.90 -6.01 5.74
CA ILE A 292 -1.87 -5.34 4.95
C ILE A 292 -0.52 -5.64 5.59
N CYS A 293 0.44 -6.07 4.78
CA CYS A 293 1.78 -6.41 5.24
C CYS A 293 2.80 -5.35 4.85
N ALA A 294 3.89 -5.24 5.61
CA ALA A 294 5.09 -4.56 5.17
C ALA A 294 6.36 -5.26 5.70
N LEU A 295 7.39 -5.33 4.86
CA LEU A 295 8.74 -5.69 5.31
C LEU A 295 9.50 -4.40 5.65
N SER A 296 10.15 -4.38 6.82
CA SER A 296 10.96 -3.24 7.25
C SER A 296 12.12 -3.68 8.14
N THR A 297 13.18 -2.88 8.20
CA THR A 297 14.33 -3.13 9.08
C THR A 297 14.20 -2.25 10.31
N ILE A 298 13.88 -2.85 11.45
CA ILE A 298 13.73 -2.16 12.74
C ILE A 298 14.86 -2.63 13.65
N GLN A 299 15.57 -1.70 14.31
CA GLN A 299 16.71 -2.01 15.18
C GLN A 299 17.78 -2.90 14.49
N LYS A 300 18.06 -2.63 13.20
CA LYS A 300 18.97 -3.38 12.30
C LYS A 300 18.56 -4.82 11.94
N LEU A 301 17.40 -5.30 12.38
CA LEU A 301 16.89 -6.63 12.04
C LEU A 301 15.67 -6.55 11.12
N PRO A 302 15.50 -7.46 10.15
CA PRO A 302 14.31 -7.49 9.32
C PRO A 302 13.09 -7.93 10.14
N ARG A 303 11.96 -7.28 9.87
CA ARG A 303 10.67 -7.50 10.53
C ARG A 303 9.58 -7.62 9.47
N LEU A 304 8.65 -8.55 9.69
CA LEU A 304 7.34 -8.47 9.06
C LEU A 304 6.40 -7.72 9.99
N LEU A 305 5.76 -6.70 9.43
CA LEU A 305 4.65 -5.96 10.01
C LEU A 305 3.37 -6.48 9.35
N VAL A 306 2.36 -6.83 10.13
CA VAL A 306 1.03 -7.22 9.63
C VAL A 306 -0.02 -6.39 10.36
N THR A 307 -0.76 -5.58 9.62
CA THR A 307 -1.83 -4.73 10.15
C THR A 307 -3.18 -5.32 9.74
N THR A 308 -4.11 -5.48 10.68
CA THR A 308 -5.43 -6.10 10.45
C THR A 308 -6.57 -5.08 10.49
N SER A 309 -7.66 -5.36 9.79
CA SER A 309 -8.85 -4.51 9.72
C SER A 309 -9.59 -4.32 11.06
N ASP A 310 -9.28 -5.10 12.09
CA ASP A 310 -9.77 -4.90 13.46
C ASP A 310 -8.89 -3.96 14.32
N GLY A 311 -7.86 -3.36 13.73
CA GLY A 311 -7.04 -2.32 14.38
C GLY A 311 -5.87 -2.87 15.21
N HIS A 312 -5.29 -4.00 14.84
CA HIS A 312 -4.04 -4.51 15.42
C HIS A 312 -2.84 -4.38 14.48
N LEU A 313 -1.66 -4.17 15.05
CA LEU A 313 -0.36 -4.33 14.38
C LEU A 313 0.43 -5.46 15.05
N TYR A 314 0.67 -6.53 14.29
CA TYR A 314 1.53 -7.65 14.67
C TYR A 314 2.93 -7.46 14.09
N ILE A 315 3.96 -7.60 14.93
CA ILE A 315 5.37 -7.45 14.56
C ILE A 315 6.08 -8.79 14.76
N TYR A 316 6.59 -9.37 13.68
CA TYR A 316 7.25 -10.69 13.65
C TYR A 316 8.74 -10.59 13.33
N ASN A 317 9.54 -11.48 13.91
CA ASN A 317 10.95 -11.67 13.57
C ASN A 317 11.07 -12.48 12.27
N LEU A 318 11.69 -11.92 11.23
CA LEU A 318 12.14 -12.65 10.06
C LEU A 318 13.62 -13.02 10.24
N ASP A 319 14.00 -14.27 10.00
CA ASP A 319 15.40 -14.63 9.80
C ASP A 319 15.76 -14.49 8.30
N PRO A 320 16.77 -13.68 7.92
CA PRO A 320 17.13 -13.50 6.51
C PRO A 320 18.01 -14.63 5.94
N GLN A 321 18.63 -15.45 6.79
CA GLN A 321 19.49 -16.56 6.39
C GLN A 321 18.66 -17.83 6.21
N ASP A 322 18.05 -18.31 7.30
CA ASP A 322 17.42 -19.64 7.39
C ASP A 322 15.90 -19.60 7.15
N GLY A 323 15.26 -18.44 7.35
CA GLY A 323 13.82 -18.24 7.09
C GLY A 323 12.92 -18.97 8.09
N GLY A 324 12.05 -19.85 7.58
CA GLY A 324 11.19 -20.71 8.41
C GLY A 324 9.94 -20.03 8.97
N GLU A 325 9.48 -20.45 10.14
CA GLU A 325 8.27 -19.92 10.78
C GLU A 325 8.58 -18.68 11.63
N CYS A 326 8.09 -17.51 11.23
CA CYS A 326 8.42 -16.24 11.87
C CYS A 326 7.76 -16.12 13.26
N VAL A 327 8.54 -15.83 14.28
CA VAL A 327 8.07 -15.69 15.67
C VAL A 327 7.44 -14.30 15.90
N LEU A 328 6.27 -14.26 16.51
CA LEU A 328 5.62 -13.02 16.94
C LEU A 328 6.42 -12.37 18.08
N ILE A 329 6.81 -11.11 17.93
CA ILE A 329 7.51 -10.33 18.95
C ILE A 329 6.51 -9.49 19.75
N LYS A 330 5.60 -8.81 19.06
CA LYS A 330 4.72 -7.80 19.65
C LYS A 330 3.38 -7.72 18.92
N ASN A 331 2.31 -7.47 19.67
CA ASN A 331 1.02 -7.01 19.17
C ASN A 331 0.74 -5.63 19.77
N HIS A 332 0.28 -4.68 18.96
CA HIS A 332 -0.16 -3.35 19.38
C HIS A 332 -1.62 -3.13 18.95
N SER A 333 -2.43 -2.54 19.83
CA SER A 333 -3.77 -2.05 19.47
C SER A 333 -3.67 -0.59 19.01
N LEU A 334 -4.23 -0.31 17.84
CA LEU A 334 -4.16 0.97 17.12
C LEU A 334 -5.44 1.78 17.31
N LEU A 335 -6.57 1.06 17.36
CA LEU A 335 -7.86 1.55 17.83
C LEU A 335 -7.85 1.54 19.37
N GLY A 336 -7.02 2.42 19.94
CA GLY A 336 -6.74 2.46 21.38
C GLY A 336 -8.01 2.42 22.21
N SER A 337 -8.08 1.46 23.14
CA SER A 337 -9.18 1.36 24.09
C SER A 337 -9.33 2.66 24.87
N GLY A 338 -10.57 3.11 25.05
CA GLY A 338 -10.88 4.14 26.03
C GLY A 338 -10.30 3.70 27.38
N LYS A 339 -9.66 4.64 28.10
CA LYS A 339 -8.86 4.37 29.30
C LYS A 339 -9.47 3.27 30.14
N MET A 340 -8.77 2.15 30.28
CA MET A 340 -9.18 1.09 31.18
C MET A 340 -8.94 1.59 32.61
N GLU A 341 -9.94 2.23 33.19
CA GLU A 341 -9.89 2.71 34.57
C GLU A 341 -9.62 1.52 35.49
N GLU A 342 -8.63 1.67 36.38
CA GLU A 342 -8.35 0.66 37.39
C GLU A 342 -9.57 0.57 38.31
N ASN A 343 -10.36 -0.50 38.19
CA ASN A 343 -11.47 -0.82 39.09
C ASN A 343 -10.95 -0.96 40.52
N LYS A 344 -10.96 0.15 41.27
CA LYS A 344 -10.89 0.15 42.73
C LYS A 344 -12.31 0.10 43.28
N GLU A 345 -12.42 -0.59 44.40
CA GLU A 345 -13.65 -1.24 44.85
C GLU A 345 -14.78 -0.26 45.21
N ASN A 346 -16.00 -0.75 44.96
CA ASN A 346 -17.20 -0.63 45.81
C ASN A 346 -17.33 0.61 46.71
N ASP A 347 -18.35 1.43 46.46
CA ASP A 347 -19.40 1.57 47.49
C ASP A 347 -20.78 1.91 46.88
N LEU A 348 -21.85 1.82 47.68
CA LEU A 348 -23.25 1.80 47.25
C LEU A 348 -23.99 3.13 47.50
N GLN A 349 -24.67 3.68 46.48
CA GLN A 349 -26.12 4.03 46.47
C GLN A 349 -26.52 5.02 45.33
N PRO A 350 -27.76 4.92 44.78
CA PRO A 350 -28.35 5.93 43.88
C PRO A 350 -29.16 6.99 44.66
N PRO A 351 -29.37 8.20 44.08
CA PRO A 351 -30.73 8.53 43.63
C PRO A 351 -30.79 9.34 42.30
N VAL A 352 -32.01 9.73 41.90
CA VAL A 352 -32.38 10.27 40.58
C VAL A 352 -33.05 11.67 40.73
N PRO A 353 -33.66 12.26 39.68
CA PRO A 353 -33.16 13.36 38.84
C PRO A 353 -33.54 14.77 39.29
N GLN A 354 -32.97 15.80 38.64
CA GLN A 354 -33.61 17.12 38.50
C GLN A 354 -33.47 17.69 37.07
N SER A 355 -34.29 18.69 36.76
CA SER A 355 -34.55 19.23 35.42
C SER A 355 -34.66 20.76 35.44
N TYR A 356 -34.23 21.43 34.37
CA TYR A 356 -34.81 22.72 33.96
C TYR A 356 -34.63 22.98 32.45
N ALA A 357 -35.59 23.72 31.87
CA ALA A 357 -35.55 24.28 30.51
C ALA A 357 -34.99 25.73 30.55
N ALA A 358 -34.95 26.58 29.52
CA ALA A 358 -35.36 26.57 28.10
C ALA A 358 -34.37 27.49 27.31
N THR A 359 -34.35 27.63 25.97
CA THR A 359 -35.22 28.50 25.12
C THR A 359 -34.57 28.48 23.72
N VAL A 360 -35.13 27.93 22.63
CA VAL A 360 -36.24 28.36 21.74
C VAL A 360 -35.91 29.51 20.75
N ALA A 361 -35.85 29.15 19.45
CA ALA A 361 -36.03 29.99 18.23
C ALA A 361 -34.88 30.97 17.82
N ARG A 362 -34.74 31.39 16.54
CA ARG A 362 -35.64 31.31 15.35
C ARG A 362 -34.88 31.27 14.01
N GLN A 363 -35.57 30.91 12.92
CA GLN A 363 -35.16 31.07 11.50
C GLN A 363 -35.33 32.55 11.07
N SER A 364 -34.96 33.06 9.87
CA SER A 364 -34.55 32.54 8.55
C SER A 364 -33.52 33.55 7.91
N THR A 365 -33.10 33.63 6.63
CA THR A 365 -33.61 33.31 5.27
C THR A 365 -32.47 32.92 4.28
N VAL A 366 -32.76 32.89 2.97
CA VAL A 366 -31.84 32.72 1.81
C VAL A 366 -32.09 33.86 0.81
N PRO A 367 -31.09 34.29 0.01
CA PRO A 367 -31.34 34.62 -1.38
C PRO A 367 -30.41 33.84 -2.35
N SER A 368 -30.93 33.50 -3.52
CA SER A 368 -30.25 32.69 -4.54
C SER A 368 -29.79 33.51 -5.74
N THR A 369 -28.59 33.24 -6.26
CA THR A 369 -28.15 33.68 -7.59
C THR A 369 -27.64 32.49 -8.41
N SER A 370 -28.14 32.36 -9.63
CA SER A 370 -27.79 31.28 -10.55
C SER A 370 -26.73 31.73 -11.56
N THR A 371 -25.64 30.99 -11.69
CA THR A 371 -24.67 31.12 -12.79
C THR A 371 -24.35 29.75 -13.36
N MET A 372 -24.41 29.63 -14.69
CA MET A 372 -24.09 28.41 -15.43
C MET A 372 -22.56 28.30 -15.62
N PRO A 373 -21.92 27.18 -15.26
CA PRO A 373 -20.60 26.86 -15.79
C PRO A 373 -20.72 26.53 -17.28
N GLY A 374 -19.92 27.18 -18.13
CA GLY A 374 -19.75 26.78 -19.52
C GLY A 374 -18.87 25.52 -19.62
N TYR A 375 -19.06 24.72 -20.66
CA TYR A 375 -18.15 23.62 -20.97
C TYR A 375 -16.77 24.17 -21.32
N SER A 376 -15.72 23.61 -20.72
CA SER A 376 -14.33 23.73 -21.14
C SER A 376 -13.74 22.33 -21.34
N GLU A 377 -12.86 22.17 -22.32
CA GLU A 377 -12.33 20.86 -22.75
C GLU A 377 -11.22 20.30 -21.83
N ASP A 378 -11.19 20.72 -20.55
CA ASP A 378 -10.18 20.28 -19.59
C ASP A 378 -10.71 19.14 -18.70
N GLY A 379 -9.84 18.17 -18.42
CA GLY A 379 -10.21 16.77 -18.25
C GLY A 379 -10.81 16.35 -16.90
N GLY A 380 -11.91 16.96 -16.46
CA GLY A 380 -12.84 16.39 -15.46
C GLY A 380 -12.53 16.60 -13.97
N ALA A 381 -11.45 17.32 -13.62
CA ALA A 381 -11.13 17.68 -12.23
C ALA A 381 -11.35 19.18 -11.98
N LEU A 382 -12.17 19.52 -10.98
CA LEU A 382 -12.40 20.89 -10.55
C LEU A 382 -11.54 21.22 -9.32
N ARG A 383 -10.73 22.27 -9.43
CA ARG A 383 -9.93 22.81 -8.31
C ARG A 383 -10.84 23.65 -7.40
N GLY A 384 -10.77 23.44 -6.09
CA GLY A 384 -11.46 24.29 -5.11
C GLY A 384 -10.92 25.72 -5.07
N GLU A 385 -11.57 26.61 -4.32
CA GLU A 385 -11.10 27.97 -4.11
C GLU A 385 -9.70 28.00 -3.48
N VAL A 386 -8.87 28.94 -3.93
CA VAL A 386 -7.45 29.03 -3.59
C VAL A 386 -7.22 30.33 -2.81
N ILE A 387 -6.62 30.22 -1.62
CA ILE A 387 -6.19 31.38 -0.85
C ILE A 387 -5.14 32.16 -1.69
N PRO A 388 -5.25 33.49 -1.85
CA PRO A 388 -4.42 34.26 -2.79
C PRO A 388 -2.91 34.02 -2.66
N GLU A 389 -2.18 34.10 -3.79
CA GLU A 389 -0.80 33.62 -3.96
C GLU A 389 0.30 34.35 -3.15
N HIS A 390 -0.06 35.17 -2.16
CA HIS A 390 0.87 35.99 -1.37
C HIS A 390 1.33 35.39 -0.03
N GLU A 391 0.89 34.18 0.35
CA GLU A 391 1.39 33.46 1.54
C GLU A 391 2.18 32.17 1.22
N PHE A 392 2.83 32.09 0.06
CA PHE A 392 3.90 31.12 -0.19
C PHE A 392 5.15 31.44 0.65
N ALA A 393 5.08 31.17 1.95
CA ALA A 393 6.15 31.37 2.92
C ALA A 393 7.42 30.63 2.49
N THR A 394 8.52 31.37 2.31
CA THR A 394 9.80 30.87 1.79
C THR A 394 10.50 29.91 2.74
N GLY A 395 10.21 28.62 2.58
CA GLY A 395 10.97 27.52 3.19
C GLY A 395 10.68 26.22 2.44
N PRO A 396 11.71 25.44 2.06
CA PRO A 396 11.48 24.20 1.33
C PRO A 396 10.68 23.21 2.19
N VAL A 397 9.66 22.60 1.60
CA VAL A 397 9.19 21.30 2.09
C VAL A 397 10.38 20.36 1.90
N CYS A 398 10.96 19.87 3.00
CA CYS A 398 12.11 18.96 2.93
C CYS A 398 11.65 17.64 2.30
N LEU A 399 12.02 17.44 1.03
CA LEU A 399 11.65 16.28 0.23
C LEU A 399 12.83 15.32 0.04
N ASP A 400 13.97 15.55 0.68
CA ASP A 400 15.28 15.14 0.16
C ASP A 400 15.93 13.96 0.92
N ASP A 401 15.18 13.25 1.79
CA ASP A 401 15.66 12.00 2.41
C ASP A 401 15.40 10.79 1.50
N GLU A 402 16.39 10.45 0.67
CA GLU A 402 16.31 9.34 -0.27
C GLU A 402 16.33 7.93 0.39
N ASN A 403 16.55 7.83 1.70
CA ASN A 403 16.54 6.54 2.42
C ASN A 403 15.19 6.20 3.07
N GLU A 404 14.15 6.97 2.77
CA GLU A 404 12.87 6.94 3.49
C GLU A 404 11.77 6.20 2.73
N PHE A 405 10.72 5.76 3.43
CA PHE A 405 9.70 4.85 2.88
C PHE A 405 8.28 5.40 3.03
N PRO A 406 7.34 5.07 2.12
CA PRO A 406 5.93 5.41 2.33
C PRO A 406 5.40 4.77 3.64
N PRO A 407 4.29 5.30 4.17
CA PRO A 407 3.54 4.63 5.23
C PRO A 407 3.00 3.28 4.76
N VAL A 408 2.60 2.44 5.72
CA VAL A 408 1.45 1.55 5.50
C VAL A 408 0.20 2.40 5.74
N SER A 409 -0.77 2.30 4.84
CA SER A 409 -2.06 3.01 4.94
C SER A 409 -3.17 1.97 5.02
N ILE A 410 -4.04 2.06 6.02
CA ILE A 410 -5.14 1.10 6.30
C ILE A 410 -6.47 1.80 6.62
#